data_AF-A0AAX3EWV6-F1
#
_entry.id   AF-A0AAX3EWV6-F1
#
_cell.length_a   1.000
_cell.length_b   1.000
_cell.length_c   1.000
_cell.angle_alpha   90.00
_cell.angle_beta   90.00
_cell.angle_gamma   90.00
#
_symmetry.space_group_name_H-M   'P 1'
#
loop_
_entity.id
_entity.type
_entity.pdbx_description
1 polymer ?
#
loop_
_entity_poly.entity_id
_entity_poly.type
_entity_poly.pdbx_seq_one_letter_code
_entity_poly.pdbx_strand_id
1 'polypeptide(L)'
;MLNCYGYQFAGYWTEKIIAWIWLIHTVFILIYHWQHKLTKIYLSALGVLVVLSLLPMGIVFFAFLNFIGTFGDYQRLSINDDYRLEMTQHQPLSMPRVYIYQRQYVIFEKIISRPIFYHIIEKTTGLDKLQFDERTISIQQATLIHHDNQTITIRYRIHDKEMIMTHDDCFARQNHSLDCGGQKTTAQL
;
A
#
# COMPACT_ATOMS: atom_id res chain seq x y z
N MET A 1 -0.47 -8.32 -10.36
CA MET A 1 -1.24 -9.59 -10.34
C MET A 1 -1.87 -9.73 -8.95
N LEU A 2 -3.09 -10.28 -8.83
CA LEU A 2 -3.98 -10.35 -7.63
C LEU A 2 -4.88 -9.15 -7.26
N ASN A 3 -4.71 -7.95 -7.86
CA ASN A 3 -5.53 -6.77 -7.52
C ASN A 3 -7.05 -6.95 -7.78
N CYS A 4 -7.45 -7.81 -8.73
CA CYS A 4 -8.88 -8.05 -9.01
C CYS A 4 -9.63 -8.80 -7.90
N TYR A 5 -8.93 -9.50 -6.99
CA TYR A 5 -9.56 -10.24 -5.88
C TYR A 5 -9.22 -9.64 -4.50
N GLY A 6 -8.47 -8.53 -4.45
CA GLY A 6 -8.12 -7.87 -3.19
C GLY A 6 -7.15 -8.66 -2.29
N TYR A 7 -6.54 -9.73 -2.81
CA TYR A 7 -5.52 -10.50 -2.10
C TYR A 7 -4.13 -9.92 -2.38
N GLN A 8 -3.33 -9.83 -1.33
CA GLN A 8 -1.91 -9.51 -1.36
C GLN A 8 -1.14 -10.60 -0.60
N PHE A 9 0.13 -10.78 -0.95
CA PHE A 9 0.97 -11.72 -0.21
C PHE A 9 1.17 -11.18 1.21
N ALA A 10 0.96 -12.03 2.21
CA ALA A 10 1.27 -11.70 3.58
C ALA A 10 2.79 -11.56 3.68
N GLY A 11 3.21 -10.41 4.22
CA GLY A 11 4.62 -10.09 4.35
C GLY A 11 5.06 -9.06 3.33
N TYR A 12 5.33 -7.88 3.87
CA TYR A 12 5.94 -6.75 3.18
C TYR A 12 7.15 -7.06 2.31
N TRP A 13 8.00 -7.95 2.82
CA TRP A 13 9.27 -8.27 2.18
C TRP A 13 9.09 -9.27 1.05
N THR A 14 7.98 -10.01 1.01
CA THR A 14 7.77 -11.09 0.03
C THR A 14 7.83 -10.55 -1.40
N GLU A 15 7.08 -9.49 -1.69
CA GLU A 15 7.07 -8.87 -3.02
C GLU A 15 8.43 -8.27 -3.40
N LYS A 16 9.12 -7.65 -2.42
CA LYS A 16 10.44 -7.05 -2.63
C LYS A 16 11.52 -8.09 -2.85
N ILE A 17 11.52 -9.17 -2.06
CA ILE A 17 12.45 -10.29 -2.21
C ILE A 17 12.30 -10.93 -3.59
N ILE A 18 11.06 -11.15 -4.05
CA ILE A 18 10.81 -11.68 -5.40
C ILE A 18 11.37 -10.74 -6.46
N ALA A 19 11.15 -9.43 -6.33
CA ALA A 19 11.68 -8.43 -7.25
C ALA A 19 13.22 -8.41 -7.28
N TRP A 20 13.86 -8.46 -6.10
CA TRP A 20 15.32 -8.50 -5.99
C TRP A 20 15.92 -9.79 -6.52
N ILE A 21 15.28 -10.95 -6.27
CA ILE A 21 15.69 -12.24 -6.83
C ILE A 21 15.64 -12.18 -8.36
N TRP A 22 14.57 -11.62 -8.93
CA TRP A 22 14.45 -11.43 -10.38
C TRP A 22 15.55 -10.51 -10.94
N LEU A 23 15.87 -9.43 -10.24
CA LEU A 23 16.95 -8.50 -10.63
C LEU A 23 18.33 -9.19 -10.58
N ILE A 24 18.63 -9.91 -9.51
CA ILE A 24 19.89 -10.68 -9.39
C ILE A 24 19.96 -11.75 -10.47
N HIS A 25 18.85 -12.45 -10.74
CA HIS A 25 18.79 -13.48 -11.76
C HIS A 25 19.03 -12.91 -13.16
N THR A 26 18.48 -11.74 -13.49
CA THR A 26 18.72 -11.09 -14.78
C THR A 26 20.19 -10.66 -14.93
N VAL A 27 20.80 -10.08 -13.89
CA VAL A 27 22.23 -9.74 -13.88
C VAL A 27 23.11 -10.99 -14.01
N PHE A 28 22.76 -12.08 -13.32
CA PHE A 28 23.49 -13.34 -13.39
C PHE A 28 23.49 -13.92 -14.81
N ILE A 29 22.35 -13.93 -15.50
CA ILE A 29 22.26 -14.37 -16.91
C ILE A 29 23.17 -13.52 -17.80
N LEU A 30 23.17 -12.20 -17.62
CA LEU A 30 23.98 -11.28 -18.43
C LEU A 30 25.48 -11.59 -18.30
N ILE A 31 25.97 -11.82 -17.07
CA ILE A 31 27.38 -12.15 -16.82
C ILE A 31 27.72 -13.53 -17.39
N TYR A 32 26.87 -14.53 -17.13
CA TYR A 32 27.14 -15.92 -17.53
C TYR A 32 27.10 -16.11 -19.06
N HIS A 33 26.18 -15.45 -19.78
CA HIS A 33 26.05 -15.57 -21.24
C HIS A 33 26.68 -14.40 -22.03
N TRP A 34 27.65 -13.66 -21.47
CA TRP A 34 28.21 -12.46 -22.11
C TRP A 34 28.79 -12.68 -23.53
N GLN A 35 29.23 -13.91 -23.82
CA GLN A 35 29.79 -14.29 -25.13
C GLN A 35 28.74 -14.48 -26.23
N HIS A 36 27.46 -14.66 -25.89
CA HIS A 36 26.41 -14.92 -26.87
C HIS A 36 25.82 -13.63 -27.46
N LYS A 37 25.60 -13.62 -28.79
CA LYS A 37 24.97 -12.48 -29.49
C LYS A 37 23.57 -12.16 -28.98
N LEU A 38 22.82 -13.18 -28.52
CA LEU A 38 21.48 -12.99 -27.94
C LEU A 38 21.51 -12.14 -26.67
N THR A 39 22.53 -12.29 -25.83
CA THR A 39 22.70 -11.50 -24.59
C THR A 39 22.90 -10.02 -24.90
N LYS A 40 23.61 -9.70 -25.98
CA LYS A 40 23.80 -8.30 -26.43
C LYS A 40 22.50 -7.69 -26.92
N ILE A 41 21.67 -8.46 -27.64
CA ILE A 41 20.34 -8.03 -28.08
C ILE A 41 19.43 -7.83 -26.87
N TYR A 42 19.45 -8.75 -25.91
CA TYR A 42 18.68 -8.64 -24.68
C TYR A 42 19.07 -7.40 -23.87
N LEU A 43 20.37 -7.13 -23.70
CA LEU A 43 20.87 -5.93 -23.04
C LEU A 43 20.40 -4.65 -23.76
N SER A 44 20.47 -4.63 -25.09
CA SER A 44 19.98 -3.50 -25.88
C SER A 44 18.47 -3.31 -25.71
N ALA A 45 17.69 -4.39 -25.73
CA ALA A 45 16.24 -4.34 -25.52
C ALA A 45 15.89 -3.83 -24.13
N LEU A 46 16.62 -4.27 -23.10
CA LEU A 46 16.46 -3.82 -21.72
C LEU A 46 16.78 -2.32 -21.59
N GLY A 47 17.86 -1.85 -22.22
CA GLY A 47 18.21 -0.43 -22.28
C GLY A 47 17.15 0.42 -22.98
N VAL A 48 16.66 -0.03 -24.15
CA VAL A 48 15.58 0.66 -24.87
C VAL A 48 14.30 0.69 -24.02
N LEU A 49 13.96 -0.39 -23.32
CA LEU A 49 12.79 -0.44 -22.45
C LEU A 49 12.89 0.57 -21.30
N VAL A 50 14.08 0.72 -20.70
CA VAL A 50 14.32 1.72 -19.65
C VAL A 50 14.19 3.14 -20.21
N VAL A 51 14.79 3.44 -21.35
CA VAL A 51 14.67 4.77 -21.99
C VAL A 51 13.21 5.04 -22.40
N LEU A 52 12.52 4.04 -22.93
CA LEU A 52 11.10 4.13 -23.29
C LEU A 52 10.22 4.35 -22.05
N SER A 53 10.59 3.79 -20.89
CA SER A 53 9.89 4.01 -19.62
C SER A 53 10.06 5.44 -19.06
N LEU A 54 11.09 6.16 -19.50
CA LEU A 54 11.34 7.56 -19.14
C LEU A 54 10.50 8.54 -19.98
N LEU A 55 10.10 8.18 -21.20
CA LEU A 55 9.32 9.04 -22.09
C LEU A 55 7.92 9.43 -21.57
N PRO A 56 7.11 8.53 -20.94
CA PRO A 56 5.85 8.92 -20.33
C PRO A 56 6.11 9.56 -18.94
N MET A 57 6.79 10.72 -18.93
CA MET A 57 7.15 11.50 -17.74
C MET A 57 7.94 10.70 -16.67
N GLY A 58 8.56 9.58 -17.03
CA GLY A 58 9.19 8.66 -16.07
C GLY A 58 8.21 7.99 -15.10
N ILE A 59 6.89 8.10 -15.30
CA ILE A 59 5.89 7.53 -14.38
C ILE A 59 6.09 6.02 -14.23
N VAL A 60 6.32 5.33 -15.35
CA VAL A 60 6.56 3.88 -15.37
C VAL A 60 7.86 3.56 -14.64
N PHE A 61 8.90 4.36 -14.85
CA PHE A 61 10.19 4.22 -14.16
C PHE A 61 10.07 4.42 -12.64
N PHE A 62 9.39 5.49 -12.20
CA PHE A 62 9.18 5.76 -10.79
C PHE A 62 8.25 4.74 -10.13
N ALA A 63 7.23 4.24 -10.85
CA ALA A 63 6.39 3.15 -10.35
C ALA A 63 7.22 1.88 -10.09
N PHE A 64 8.15 1.56 -10.99
CA PHE A 64 9.07 0.44 -10.83
C PHE A 64 10.03 0.65 -9.63
N LEU A 65 10.57 1.86 -9.46
CA LEU A 65 11.42 2.17 -8.30
C LEU A 65 10.66 2.09 -6.97
N ASN A 66 9.41 2.58 -6.91
CA ASN A 66 8.56 2.45 -5.73
C ASN A 66 8.24 0.98 -5.43
N PHE A 67 8.07 0.15 -6.47
CA PHE A 67 7.82 -1.28 -6.31
C PHE A 67 9.01 -2.05 -5.71
N ILE A 68 10.23 -1.76 -6.16
CA ILE A 68 11.44 -2.44 -5.65
C ILE A 68 11.88 -1.87 -4.30
N GLY A 69 11.73 -0.55 -4.13
CA GLY A 69 12.16 0.15 -2.93
C GLY A 69 11.10 0.13 -1.82
N THR A 70 11.41 0.86 -0.74
CA THR A 70 10.49 1.19 0.36
C THR A 70 9.97 2.62 0.23
N PHE A 71 10.05 3.18 -0.97
CA PHE A 71 9.62 4.55 -1.24
C PHE A 71 8.09 4.61 -1.18
N GLY A 72 7.56 5.49 -0.33
CA GLY A 72 6.11 5.63 -0.13
C GLY A 72 5.54 4.81 1.03
N ASP A 73 6.32 3.99 1.72
CA ASP A 73 5.87 3.30 2.94
C ASP A 73 6.15 4.17 4.17
N TYR A 74 5.08 4.68 4.80
CA TYR A 74 5.20 5.63 5.91
C TYR A 74 5.14 4.94 7.26
N GLN A 75 4.19 4.01 7.45
CA GLN A 75 3.98 3.40 8.76
C GLN A 75 3.29 2.03 8.65
N ARG A 76 3.63 1.14 9.58
CA ARG A 76 2.91 -0.12 9.82
C ARG A 76 2.56 -0.25 11.28
N LEU A 77 1.35 -0.73 11.54
CA LEU A 77 0.87 -0.99 12.88
C LEU A 77 0.06 -2.30 12.92
N SER A 78 0.37 -3.19 13.85
CA SER A 78 -0.46 -4.37 14.08
C SER A 78 -1.64 -3.96 14.96
N ILE A 79 -2.86 -4.21 14.51
CA ILE A 79 -4.08 -3.95 15.31
C ILE A 79 -4.33 -5.15 16.23
N ASN A 80 -4.18 -6.36 15.68
CA ASN A 80 -4.30 -7.64 16.39
C ASN A 80 -3.50 -8.73 15.64
N ASP A 81 -3.54 -9.99 16.06
CA ASP A 81 -2.87 -11.12 15.38
C ASP A 81 -3.42 -11.36 13.96
N ASP A 82 -4.69 -11.01 13.73
CA ASP A 82 -5.39 -11.20 12.45
C ASP A 82 -5.54 -9.93 11.60
N TYR A 83 -5.28 -8.74 12.17
CA TYR A 83 -5.51 -7.47 11.49
C TYR A 83 -4.29 -6.57 11.53
N ARG A 84 -3.93 -6.03 10.37
CA ARG A 84 -2.81 -5.10 10.22
C ARG A 84 -3.24 -3.82 9.53
N LEU A 85 -2.66 -2.72 9.96
CA LEU A 85 -2.80 -1.42 9.36
C LEU A 85 -1.48 -0.99 8.72
N GLU A 86 -1.56 -0.47 7.51
CA GLU A 86 -0.40 0.04 6.78
C GLU A 86 -0.74 1.38 6.13
N MET A 87 0.10 2.38 6.36
CA MET A 87 0.06 3.65 5.67
C MET A 87 1.10 3.63 4.56
N THR A 88 0.63 3.59 3.31
CA THR A 88 1.50 3.50 2.15
C THR A 88 0.95 4.32 0.98
N GLN A 89 1.87 4.73 0.14
CA GLN A 89 1.68 5.43 -1.12
C GLN A 89 2.24 4.54 -2.23
N HIS A 90 1.41 3.65 -2.75
CA HIS A 90 1.83 2.68 -3.77
C HIS A 90 2.22 3.32 -5.11
N GLN A 91 1.68 4.49 -5.44
CA GLN A 91 2.00 5.21 -6.66
C GLN A 91 2.66 6.55 -6.34
N PRO A 92 3.72 6.94 -7.07
CA PRO A 92 4.43 8.20 -6.83
C PRO A 92 3.52 9.44 -6.93
N LEU A 93 2.43 9.36 -7.70
CA LEU A 93 1.44 10.45 -7.84
C LEU A 93 0.17 10.24 -7.00
N SER A 94 0.03 9.13 -6.27
CA SER A 94 -1.14 8.89 -5.42
C SER A 94 -1.00 9.58 -4.08
N MET A 95 -2.14 9.99 -3.48
CA MET A 95 -2.17 10.39 -2.08
C MET A 95 -1.95 9.17 -1.18
N PRO A 96 -1.27 9.31 -0.03
CA PRO A 96 -1.11 8.20 0.90
C PRO A 96 -2.46 7.75 1.42
N ARG A 97 -2.60 6.44 1.52
CA ARG A 97 -3.82 5.79 2.01
C ARG A 97 -3.46 4.88 3.15
N VAL A 98 -4.44 4.69 4.03
CA VAL A 98 -4.38 3.69 5.08
C VAL A 98 -5.06 2.45 4.56
N TYR A 99 -4.32 1.34 4.54
CA TYR A 99 -4.79 0.02 4.12
C TYR A 99 -4.98 -0.83 5.37
N ILE A 100 -6.18 -1.37 5.50
CA ILE A 100 -6.52 -2.30 6.58
C ILE A 100 -6.57 -3.71 5.98
N TYR A 101 -5.70 -4.56 6.48
CA TYR A 101 -5.50 -5.93 6.05
C TYR A 101 -6.08 -6.92 7.05
N GLN A 102 -6.79 -7.92 6.54
CA GLN A 102 -7.13 -9.14 7.25
C GLN A 102 -6.20 -10.26 6.85
N ARG A 103 -5.64 -10.97 7.81
CA ARG A 103 -4.93 -12.22 7.54
C ARG A 103 -5.98 -13.31 7.28
N GLN A 104 -6.06 -13.78 6.04
CA GLN A 104 -6.99 -14.85 5.67
C GLN A 104 -6.29 -16.22 5.61
N TYR A 105 -4.96 -16.24 5.47
CA TYR A 105 -4.06 -17.40 5.61
C TYR A 105 -2.65 -16.96 6.02
N VAL A 106 -1.77 -17.89 6.45
CA VAL A 106 -0.38 -17.59 6.90
C VAL A 106 0.39 -16.70 5.92
N ILE A 107 0.16 -16.90 4.62
CA ILE A 107 0.87 -16.21 3.52
C ILE A 107 -0.02 -15.26 2.70
N PHE A 108 -1.30 -15.08 3.05
CA PHE A 108 -2.21 -14.20 2.30
C PHE A 108 -2.94 -13.24 3.21
N GLU A 109 -2.85 -11.97 2.84
CA GLU A 109 -3.58 -10.87 3.45
C GLU A 109 -4.59 -10.31 2.46
N LYS A 110 -5.78 -9.99 2.94
CA LYS A 110 -6.86 -9.41 2.16
C LYS A 110 -7.08 -7.97 2.57
N ILE A 111 -7.21 -7.08 1.61
CA ILE A 111 -7.53 -5.67 1.88
C ILE A 111 -9.03 -5.57 2.18
N ILE A 112 -9.39 -5.16 3.40
CA ILE A 112 -10.78 -4.92 3.81
C ILE A 112 -11.21 -3.50 3.47
N SER A 113 -10.38 -2.51 3.81
CA SER A 113 -10.76 -1.10 3.64
C SER A 113 -9.54 -0.23 3.32
N ARG A 114 -9.79 0.86 2.59
CA ARG A 114 -8.76 1.78 2.07
C ARG A 114 -9.09 3.25 2.34
N PRO A 115 -9.26 3.66 3.61
CA PRO A 115 -9.51 5.05 3.94
C PRO A 115 -8.37 5.99 3.51
N ILE A 116 -8.74 7.20 3.11
CA ILE A 116 -7.79 8.28 2.81
C ILE A 116 -7.23 8.78 4.14
N PHE A 117 -5.89 8.83 4.26
CA PHE A 117 -5.22 9.23 5.51
C PHE A 117 -5.59 10.64 5.96
N TYR A 118 -5.63 11.58 5.02
CA TYR A 118 -6.02 12.97 5.25
C TYR A 118 -7.31 13.10 6.07
N HIS A 119 -8.33 12.34 5.70
CA HIS A 119 -9.64 12.39 6.34
C HIS A 119 -9.64 11.83 7.77
N ILE A 120 -8.73 10.90 8.08
CA ILE A 120 -8.55 10.38 9.43
C ILE A 120 -7.94 11.47 10.32
N ILE A 121 -6.92 12.18 9.84
CA ILE A 121 -6.26 13.27 10.57
C ILE A 121 -7.21 14.44 10.79
N GLU A 122 -7.88 14.90 9.74
CA GLU A 122 -8.84 16.01 9.81
C GLU A 122 -9.90 15.75 10.87
N LYS A 123 -10.46 14.54 10.88
CA LYS A 123 -11.50 14.16 11.85
C LYS A 123 -10.98 13.96 13.28
N THR A 124 -9.79 13.38 13.45
CA THR A 124 -9.20 13.10 14.78
C THR A 124 -8.67 14.34 15.45
N THR A 125 -7.98 15.20 14.70
CA THR A 125 -7.20 16.31 15.24
C THR A 125 -7.82 17.69 14.95
N GLY A 126 -8.66 17.79 13.91
CA GLY A 126 -9.20 19.05 13.40
C GLY A 126 -8.24 19.82 12.50
N LEU A 127 -7.07 19.25 12.15
CA LEU A 127 -6.09 19.91 11.29
C LEU A 127 -6.41 19.72 9.80
N ASP A 128 -6.33 20.81 9.04
CA ASP A 128 -6.47 20.84 7.59
C ASP A 128 -5.15 20.42 6.89
N LYS A 129 -5.21 20.04 5.62
CA LYS A 129 -4.15 19.37 4.85
C LYS A 129 -2.86 20.17 4.76
N LEU A 130 -3.00 21.49 4.84
CA LEU A 130 -1.88 22.45 4.77
C LEU A 130 -1.14 22.60 6.10
N GLN A 131 -1.70 22.08 7.20
CA GLN A 131 -1.17 22.27 8.55
C GLN A 131 -0.42 21.04 9.08
N PHE A 132 -0.30 19.98 8.28
CA PHE A 132 0.45 18.80 8.69
C PHE A 132 1.26 18.18 7.55
N ASP A 133 2.42 17.64 7.93
CA ASP A 133 3.21 16.79 7.05
C ASP A 133 2.88 15.32 7.36
N GLU A 134 2.41 14.61 6.33
CA GLU A 134 2.07 13.18 6.36
C GLU A 134 3.26 12.30 6.80
N ARG A 135 4.49 12.81 6.71
CA ARG A 135 5.71 12.13 7.21
C ARG A 135 5.96 12.31 8.70
N THR A 136 5.34 13.30 9.32
CA THR A 136 5.58 13.67 10.73
C THR A 136 4.52 13.14 11.68
N ILE A 137 3.27 13.02 11.21
CA ILE A 137 2.15 12.52 12.01
C ILE A 137 2.02 11.02 11.81
N SER A 138 2.25 10.26 12.88
CA SER A 138 2.10 8.80 12.91
C SER A 138 0.90 8.39 13.76
N ILE A 139 0.20 7.34 13.33
CA ILE A 139 -0.88 6.71 14.10
C ILE A 139 -0.24 5.87 15.20
N GLN A 140 -0.35 6.30 16.46
CA GLN A 140 0.39 5.63 17.55
C GLN A 140 -0.21 4.27 17.89
N GLN A 141 -1.54 4.19 17.95
CA GLN A 141 -2.28 2.97 18.26
C GLN A 141 -3.53 2.88 17.39
N ALA A 142 -3.85 1.67 16.95
CA ALA A 142 -5.11 1.35 16.30
C ALA A 142 -5.64 0.05 16.90
N THR A 143 -6.88 0.05 17.37
CA THR A 143 -7.53 -1.11 17.98
C THR A 143 -8.84 -1.40 17.27
N LEU A 144 -9.07 -2.67 16.94
CA LEU A 144 -10.33 -3.12 16.35
C LEU A 144 -11.39 -3.15 17.45
N ILE A 145 -12.50 -2.45 17.25
CA ILE A 145 -13.64 -2.50 18.18
C ILE A 145 -14.66 -3.52 17.68
N HIS A 146 -14.99 -3.48 16.39
CA HIS A 146 -16.02 -4.34 15.81
C HIS A 146 -15.75 -4.58 14.32
N HIS A 147 -16.01 -5.80 13.88
CA HIS A 147 -15.99 -6.18 12.47
C HIS A 147 -17.30 -6.88 12.14
N ASP A 148 -18.09 -6.26 11.27
CA ASP A 148 -19.28 -6.86 10.67
C ASP A 148 -19.01 -7.18 9.19
N ASN A 149 -19.89 -7.97 8.56
CA ASN A 149 -19.81 -8.30 7.15
C ASN A 149 -19.88 -7.09 6.20
N GLN A 150 -20.21 -5.89 6.67
CA GLN A 150 -20.34 -4.69 5.84
C GLN A 150 -19.50 -3.50 6.34
N THR A 151 -19.04 -3.51 7.59
CA THR A 151 -18.36 -2.36 8.20
C THR A 151 -17.29 -2.80 9.19
N ILE A 152 -16.21 -2.02 9.24
CA ILE A 152 -15.12 -2.19 10.20
C ILE A 152 -14.99 -0.94 11.05
N THR A 153 -15.06 -1.11 12.38
CA THR A 153 -14.92 -0.01 13.34
C THR A 153 -13.57 -0.08 14.01
N ILE A 154 -12.78 0.97 13.81
CA ILE A 154 -11.40 1.08 14.30
C ILE A 154 -11.30 2.29 15.22
N ARG A 155 -10.68 2.08 16.38
CA ARG A 155 -10.23 3.14 17.27
C ARG A 155 -8.84 3.56 16.86
N TYR A 156 -8.65 4.83 16.54
CA TYR A 156 -7.35 5.44 16.26
C TYR A 156 -6.92 6.30 17.45
N ARG A 157 -5.63 6.25 17.80
CA ARG A 157 -5.01 7.17 18.75
C ARG A 157 -3.89 7.94 18.05
N ILE A 158 -4.01 9.27 18.03
CA ILE A 158 -3.07 10.19 17.37
C ILE A 158 -2.84 11.39 18.29
N HIS A 159 -1.58 11.65 18.68
CA HIS A 159 -1.22 12.78 19.56
C HIS A 159 -2.14 12.95 20.78
N ASP A 160 -2.36 11.85 21.51
CA ASP A 160 -3.18 11.77 22.73
C ASP A 160 -4.69 12.02 22.56
N LYS A 161 -5.15 12.19 21.31
CA LYS A 161 -6.58 12.18 20.95
C LYS A 161 -6.97 10.80 20.45
N GLU A 162 -8.10 10.31 20.93
CA GLU A 162 -8.69 9.05 20.48
C GLU A 162 -9.94 9.31 19.65
N MET A 163 -10.12 8.55 18.57
CA MET A 163 -11.32 8.62 17.75
C MET A 163 -11.73 7.26 17.24
N ILE A 164 -13.02 6.99 17.29
CA ILE A 164 -13.63 5.80 16.74
C ILE A 164 -14.20 6.14 15.36
N MET A 165 -13.77 5.42 14.33
CA MET A 165 -14.32 5.56 12.98
C MET A 165 -14.83 4.23 12.47
N THR A 166 -15.98 4.29 11.80
CA THR A 166 -16.54 3.15 11.08
C THR A 166 -16.27 3.35 9.59
N HIS A 167 -15.56 2.39 9.01
CA HIS A 167 -15.23 2.33 7.60
C HIS A 167 -16.09 1.27 6.93
N ASP A 168 -16.54 1.55 5.71
CA ASP A 168 -17.22 0.55 4.89
C ASP A 168 -16.22 -0.55 4.47
N ASP A 169 -16.66 -1.81 4.49
CA ASP A 169 -15.93 -2.93 3.89
C ASP A 169 -16.01 -2.82 2.36
N CYS A 170 -14.85 -2.67 1.72
CA CYS A 170 -14.70 -2.55 0.27
C CYS A 170 -15.18 -3.80 -0.49
N PHE A 171 -15.21 -4.96 0.17
CA PHE A 171 -15.47 -6.24 -0.49
C PHE A 171 -16.93 -6.69 -0.35
N ALA A 172 -17.60 -6.28 0.73
CA ALA A 172 -19.03 -6.52 0.92
C ALA A 172 -19.90 -5.80 -0.13
N ARG A 173 -19.42 -4.64 -0.61
CA ARG A 173 -19.97 -3.91 -1.75
C ARG A 173 -19.36 -4.42 -3.06
N GLN A 174 -19.86 -5.55 -3.58
CA GLN A 174 -19.53 -6.01 -4.95
C GLN A 174 -20.07 -5.10 -6.08
N ASN A 175 -20.26 -3.80 -5.84
CA ASN A 175 -20.64 -2.83 -6.86
C ASN A 175 -19.47 -1.90 -7.14
N HIS A 176 -18.64 -2.28 -8.12
CA HIS A 176 -17.97 -1.47 -9.16
C HIS A 176 -17.61 0.01 -8.89
N SER A 177 -17.41 0.44 -7.64
CA SER A 177 -16.92 1.75 -7.26
C SER A 177 -15.48 1.58 -6.79
N LEU A 178 -14.55 2.17 -7.54
CA LEU A 178 -13.13 2.20 -7.23
C LEU A 178 -12.80 3.05 -5.97
N ASP A 179 -13.82 3.59 -5.29
CA ASP A 179 -13.68 4.45 -4.14
C ASP A 179 -14.58 3.99 -2.98
N CYS A 180 -14.16 2.93 -2.28
CA CYS A 180 -14.72 2.56 -0.98
C CYS A 180 -14.05 3.36 0.15
N GLY A 181 -14.13 4.68 0.01
CA GLY A 181 -13.73 5.69 1.00
C GLY A 181 -14.89 6.24 1.84
N GLY A 182 -16.06 5.62 1.77
CA GLY A 182 -17.22 5.98 2.61
C GLY A 182 -16.90 5.76 4.08
N GLN A 183 -16.89 6.84 4.88
CA GLN A 183 -16.67 6.76 6.32
C GLN A 183 -17.81 7.46 7.04
N LYS A 184 -18.46 6.74 7.96
CA LYS A 184 -19.41 7.32 8.90
C LYS A 184 -18.69 7.52 10.23
N THR A 185 -18.64 8.76 10.68
CA THR A 185 -18.14 9.07 12.03
C THR A 185 -19.22 8.74 13.03
N THR A 186 -18.97 7.77 13.90
CA THR A 186 -19.79 7.58 15.10
C THR A 186 -19.01 8.21 16.25
N ALA A 187 -19.24 9.51 16.47
CA ALA A 187 -18.69 10.19 17.64
C ALA A 187 -19.45 9.65 18.87
N GLN A 188 -18.78 8.86 19.70
CA GLN A 188 -19.24 8.66 21.08
C GLN A 188 -18.35 9.52 21.98
N LEU A 189 -19.02 10.46 22.65
CA LEU A 189 -18.56 11.25 23.79
C LEU A 189 -18.14 10.34 24.95
#